data_AF-A3TR30-F1
#
_entry.id   AF-A3TR30-F1
#
_cell.length_a   1.000
_cell.length_b   1.000
_cell.length_c   1.000
_cell.angle_alpha   90.00
_cell.angle_beta   90.00
_cell.angle_gamma   90.00
#
_symmetry.space_group_name_H-M   'P 1'
#
loop_
_entity.id
_entity.type
_entity.pdbx_description
1 polymer ?
#
loop_
_entity_poly.entity_id
_entity_poly.type
_entity_poly.pdbx_seq_one_letter_code
_entity_poly.pdbx_strand_id
1 'polypeptide(L)'
;MTESQWGELPDPVVVRAPAWARVVSFPLMAALWVGCLFGLYGLVTRGAGPDVPWLATAVAWVLVLFLVLLLPFAGFMILSYRLVLGREGMERRPGNTRVAVGELSELRALPASTINRANRGARVQLIDAHGGVIAQIEETAAEWANGLNMVRYWASRHPDLVKDDYTRQRLVKSGD
;
A
#
# COMPACT_ATOMS: atom_id res chain seq x y z
N MET A 1 26.97 10.79 -18.41
CA MET A 1 25.65 10.65 -17.73
C MET A 1 25.37 11.98 -17.07
N THR A 2 24.34 12.67 -17.54
CA THR A 2 24.13 14.11 -17.35
C THR A 2 23.55 14.43 -15.96
N GLU A 3 24.08 15.48 -15.33
CA GLU A 3 23.81 15.99 -13.97
C GLU A 3 22.37 16.46 -13.65
N SER A 4 21.36 16.09 -14.44
CA SER A 4 20.02 16.69 -14.39
C SER A 4 18.92 15.87 -13.68
N GLN A 5 19.25 14.84 -12.88
CA GLN A 5 18.21 14.04 -12.18
C GLN A 5 17.90 14.44 -10.73
N TRP A 6 18.58 15.46 -10.19
CA TRP A 6 18.17 16.09 -8.93
C TRP A 6 17.18 17.22 -9.24
N GLY A 7 16.07 16.85 -9.90
CA GLY A 7 14.98 17.78 -10.20
C GLY A 7 14.50 18.47 -8.92
N GLU A 8 14.20 19.76 -9.04
CA GLU A 8 13.67 20.63 -7.99
C GLU A 8 12.70 19.86 -7.08
N LEU A 9 12.98 19.81 -5.78
CA LEU A 9 12.02 19.35 -4.79
C LEU A 9 11.19 20.56 -4.37
N PRO A 10 9.91 20.74 -4.78
CA PRO A 10 8.98 21.48 -3.92
C PRO A 10 7.62 20.83 -3.67
N ASP A 11 7.28 19.70 -4.31
CA ASP A 11 5.96 19.09 -4.14
C ASP A 11 5.98 17.77 -3.35
N PRO A 12 4.99 17.53 -2.46
CA PRO A 12 4.87 16.29 -1.71
C PRO A 12 4.60 15.12 -2.66
N VAL A 13 5.36 14.03 -2.51
CA VAL A 13 5.21 12.83 -3.33
C VAL A 13 4.04 12.01 -2.83
N VAL A 14 3.07 11.78 -3.68
CA VAL A 14 1.86 11.03 -3.33
C VAL A 14 1.94 9.63 -3.92
N VAL A 15 2.28 8.64 -3.10
CA VAL A 15 2.23 7.22 -3.48
C VAL A 15 0.79 6.73 -3.29
N ARG A 16 0.17 6.26 -4.37
CA ARG A 16 -1.19 5.70 -4.36
C ARG A 16 -1.14 4.20 -4.60
N ALA A 17 -2.26 3.51 -4.36
CA ALA A 17 -2.41 2.14 -4.83
C ALA A 17 -2.20 2.05 -6.35
N PRO A 18 -1.61 0.94 -6.85
CA PRO A 18 -1.37 0.74 -8.28
C PRO A 18 -2.65 0.97 -9.10
N ALA A 19 -2.52 1.60 -10.28
CA ALA A 19 -3.67 1.92 -11.11
C ALA A 19 -4.45 0.66 -11.53
N TRP A 20 -3.75 -0.43 -11.88
CA TRP A 20 -4.37 -1.71 -12.21
C TRP A 20 -5.18 -2.29 -11.04
N ALA A 21 -4.68 -2.17 -9.81
CA ALA A 21 -5.40 -2.64 -8.63
C ALA A 21 -6.69 -1.84 -8.45
N ARG A 22 -6.65 -0.51 -8.62
CA ARG A 22 -7.86 0.33 -8.58
C ARG A 22 -8.85 -0.01 -9.70
N VAL A 23 -8.35 -0.26 -10.92
CA VAL A 23 -9.17 -0.54 -12.11
C VAL A 23 -9.76 -1.95 -12.11
N VAL A 24 -9.05 -2.95 -11.60
CA VAL A 24 -9.51 -4.35 -11.59
C VAL A 24 -10.30 -4.66 -10.32
N SER A 25 -9.83 -4.21 -9.15
CA SER A 25 -10.49 -4.52 -7.89
C SER A 25 -11.87 -3.90 -7.79
N PHE A 26 -12.08 -2.68 -8.31
CA PHE A 26 -13.38 -2.01 -8.18
C PHE A 26 -14.51 -2.73 -8.98
N PRO A 27 -14.36 -3.01 -10.29
CA PRO A 27 -15.36 -3.78 -11.04
C PRO A 27 -15.53 -5.20 -10.51
N LEU A 28 -14.45 -5.86 -10.09
CA LEU A 28 -14.52 -7.21 -9.53
C LEU A 28 -15.30 -7.23 -8.22
N MET A 29 -15.03 -6.27 -7.32
CA MET A 29 -15.77 -6.13 -6.07
C MET A 29 -17.22 -5.75 -6.30
N ALA A 30 -17.50 -4.86 -7.26
CA ALA A 30 -18.87 -4.51 -7.63
C ALA A 30 -19.62 -5.71 -8.22
N ALA A 31 -19.01 -6.48 -9.11
CA ALA A 31 -19.60 -7.69 -9.69
C ALA A 31 -19.86 -8.75 -8.61
N LEU A 32 -18.92 -8.96 -7.68
CA LEU A 32 -19.10 -9.87 -6.55
C LEU A 32 -20.24 -9.41 -5.65
N TRP A 33 -20.30 -8.11 -5.33
CA TRP A 33 -21.35 -7.54 -4.49
C TRP A 33 -22.73 -7.66 -5.13
N VAL A 34 -22.85 -7.32 -6.42
CA VAL A 34 -24.07 -7.49 -7.21
C VAL A 34 -24.47 -8.96 -7.28
N GLY A 35 -23.52 -9.88 -7.51
CA GLY A 35 -23.75 -11.32 -7.49
C GLY A 35 -24.27 -11.81 -6.14
N CYS A 36 -23.72 -11.31 -5.03
CA CYS A 36 -24.21 -11.59 -3.68
C CYS A 36 -25.64 -11.07 -3.49
N LEU A 37 -25.97 -9.86 -3.96
CA LEU A 37 -27.33 -9.30 -3.89
C LEU A 37 -28.34 -10.11 -4.72
N PHE A 38 -27.97 -10.55 -5.92
CA PHE A 38 -28.83 -11.40 -6.75
C PHE A 38 -29.02 -12.79 -6.12
N GLY A 39 -27.96 -13.36 -5.54
CA GLY A 39 -28.04 -14.60 -4.76
C GLY A 39 -28.98 -14.47 -3.56
N LEU A 40 -28.85 -13.37 -2.80
CA LEU A 40 -29.73 -12.95 -1.71
C LEU A 40 -31.19 -12.88 -2.16
N TYR A 41 -31.46 -12.12 -3.23
CA TYR A 41 -32.79 -11.94 -3.77
C TYR A 41 -33.40 -13.27 -4.23
N GLY A 42 -32.61 -14.10 -4.94
CA GLY A 42 -33.03 -15.44 -5.36
C GLY A 42 -33.38 -16.34 -4.19
N LEU A 43 -32.55 -16.33 -3.14
CA LEU A 43 -32.75 -17.13 -1.93
C LEU A 43 -34.00 -16.69 -1.13
N VAL A 44 -34.24 -15.37 -1.01
CA VAL A 44 -35.41 -14.83 -0.32
C VAL A 44 -36.70 -15.11 -1.09
N THR A 45 -36.68 -14.92 -2.41
CA THR A 45 -37.89 -15.06 -3.25
C THR A 45 -38.24 -16.50 -3.58
N ARG A 46 -37.24 -17.39 -3.69
CA ARG A 46 -37.45 -18.79 -4.11
C ARG A 46 -37.24 -19.79 -2.97
N GLY A 47 -36.77 -19.34 -1.81
CA GLY A 47 -36.38 -20.20 -0.69
C GLY A 47 -35.10 -20.98 -0.98
N ALA A 48 -34.49 -21.52 0.09
CA ALA A 48 -33.53 -22.60 -0.09
C ALA A 48 -34.33 -23.84 -0.52
N GLY A 49 -33.92 -24.53 -1.59
CA GLY A 49 -34.62 -25.72 -2.07
C GLY A 49 -34.85 -26.75 -0.94
N PRO A 50 -35.85 -27.66 -1.07
CA PRO A 50 -36.32 -28.52 0.02
C PRO A 50 -35.23 -29.41 0.64
N ASP A 51 -34.12 -29.66 -0.07
CA ASP A 51 -33.02 -30.52 0.36
C ASP A 51 -31.85 -29.76 1.02
N VAL A 52 -31.94 -28.45 1.19
CA VAL A 52 -30.84 -27.65 1.79
C VAL A 52 -30.94 -27.67 3.32
N PRO A 53 -29.90 -28.12 4.05
CA PRO A 53 -29.89 -28.08 5.50
C PRO A 53 -30.01 -26.63 6.00
N TRP A 54 -30.92 -26.39 6.96
CA TRP A 54 -31.16 -25.06 7.55
C TRP A 54 -29.87 -24.39 8.05
N LEU A 55 -28.92 -25.19 8.55
CA LEU A 55 -27.64 -24.73 9.07
C LEU A 55 -26.76 -24.15 7.94
N ALA A 56 -26.80 -24.76 6.75
CA ALA A 56 -26.08 -24.27 5.58
C ALA A 56 -26.68 -22.94 5.09
N THR A 57 -28.01 -22.80 5.16
CA THR A 57 -28.70 -21.54 4.87
C THR A 57 -28.28 -20.44 5.84
N ALA A 58 -28.27 -20.72 7.16
CA ALA A 58 -27.87 -19.75 8.18
C ALA A 58 -26.40 -19.28 8.00
N VAL A 59 -25.47 -20.21 7.74
CA VAL A 59 -24.06 -19.90 7.49
C VAL A 59 -23.89 -19.06 6.22
N ALA A 60 -24.62 -19.39 5.14
CA ALA A 60 -24.60 -18.60 3.92
C ALA A 60 -25.08 -17.17 4.16
N TRP A 61 -26.11 -16.96 4.98
CA TRP A 61 -26.60 -15.63 5.36
C TRP A 61 -25.57 -14.83 6.14
N VAL A 62 -24.90 -15.43 7.11
CA VAL A 62 -23.82 -14.77 7.87
C VAL A 62 -22.69 -14.37 6.94
N LEU A 63 -22.29 -15.26 6.03
CA LEU A 63 -21.20 -15.00 5.09
C LEU A 63 -21.55 -13.92 4.07
N VAL A 64 -22.79 -13.92 3.56
CA VAL A 64 -23.27 -12.88 2.65
C VAL A 64 -23.37 -11.54 3.35
N LEU A 65 -23.92 -11.47 4.57
CA LEU A 65 -23.98 -10.24 5.35
C LEU A 65 -22.57 -9.70 5.61
N PHE A 66 -21.64 -10.58 5.99
CA PHE A 66 -20.23 -10.24 6.19
C PHE A 66 -19.60 -9.66 4.91
N LEU A 67 -19.78 -10.30 3.75
CA LEU A 67 -19.27 -9.81 2.47
C LEU A 67 -19.91 -8.47 2.06
N VAL A 68 -21.22 -8.32 2.21
CA VAL A 68 -21.93 -7.08 1.89
C VAL A 68 -21.48 -5.91 2.75
N LEU A 69 -21.17 -6.15 4.03
CA LEU A 69 -20.70 -5.12 4.96
C LEU A 69 -19.21 -4.80 4.76
N LEU A 70 -18.36 -5.81 4.50
CA LEU A 70 -16.92 -5.61 4.42
C LEU A 70 -16.41 -5.21 3.04
N LEU A 71 -17.02 -5.67 1.95
CA LEU A 71 -16.57 -5.32 0.60
C LEU A 71 -16.58 -3.80 0.36
N PRO A 72 -17.64 -3.04 0.68
CA PRO A 72 -17.62 -1.59 0.51
C PRO A 72 -16.53 -0.91 1.33
N PHE A 73 -16.36 -1.35 2.59
CA PHE A 73 -15.33 -0.81 3.48
C PHE A 73 -13.91 -1.11 2.98
N ALA A 74 -13.64 -2.34 2.56
CA ALA A 74 -12.36 -2.73 1.97
C ALA A 74 -12.07 -1.94 0.69
N GLY A 75 -13.07 -1.74 -0.17
CA GLY A 75 -12.95 -0.94 -1.39
C GLY A 75 -12.63 0.53 -1.07
N PHE A 76 -13.32 1.10 -0.09
CA PHE A 76 -13.04 2.44 0.42
C PHE A 76 -11.61 2.57 0.96
N MET A 77 -11.13 1.59 1.73
CA MET A 77 -9.77 1.60 2.28
C MET A 77 -8.70 1.57 1.17
N ILE A 78 -8.91 0.78 0.12
CA ILE A 78 -8.00 0.69 -1.04
C ILE A 78 -8.01 2.00 -1.84
N LEU A 79 -9.19 2.56 -2.09
CA LEU A 79 -9.34 3.81 -2.85
C LEU A 79 -8.80 5.02 -2.09
N SER A 80 -8.97 5.02 -0.76
CA SER A 80 -8.51 6.09 0.12
C SER A 80 -7.04 5.95 0.51
N TYR A 81 -6.37 4.85 0.12
CA TYR A 81 -4.97 4.65 0.42
C TYR A 81 -4.12 5.71 -0.28
N ARG A 82 -3.47 6.52 0.55
CA ARG A 82 -2.60 7.61 0.11
C ARG A 82 -1.45 7.73 1.10
N LEU A 83 -0.25 7.50 0.62
CA LEU A 83 0.98 7.80 1.35
C LEU A 83 1.57 9.08 0.77
N VAL A 84 1.69 10.12 1.58
CA VAL A 84 2.23 11.42 1.18
C VAL A 84 3.59 11.57 1.84
N LEU A 85 4.65 11.67 1.04
CA LEU A 85 6.01 11.91 1.50
C LEU A 85 6.32 13.39 1.29
N GLY A 86 6.41 14.14 2.38
CA GLY A 86 6.76 15.56 2.40
C GLY A 86 8.22 15.78 2.80
N ARG A 87 8.67 17.03 2.84
CA ARG A 87 10.05 17.33 3.26
C ARG A 87 10.32 16.99 4.73
N GLU A 88 9.31 17.12 5.59
CA GLU A 88 9.45 17.02 7.05
C GLU A 88 8.94 15.69 7.62
N GLY A 89 8.32 14.84 6.79
CA GLY A 89 7.75 13.59 7.25
C GLY A 89 6.83 12.95 6.23
N MET A 90 6.12 11.92 6.69
CA MET A 90 5.11 11.23 5.92
C MET A 90 3.72 11.37 6.55
N GLU A 91 2.69 11.38 5.70
CA GLU A 91 1.30 11.24 6.10
C GLU A 91 0.68 10.01 5.41
N ARG A 92 0.09 9.11 6.19
CA ARG A 92 -0.63 7.93 5.68
C ARG A 92 -2.14 8.11 5.86
N ARG A 93 -2.87 7.90 4.78
CA ARG A 93 -4.33 7.75 4.77
C ARG A 93 -4.69 6.39 4.17
N PRO A 94 -5.79 5.76 4.60
CA PRO A 94 -6.62 6.10 5.78
C PRO A 94 -5.86 5.87 7.11
N GLY A 95 -6.27 6.57 8.18
CA GLY A 95 -5.66 6.47 9.52
C GLY A 95 -5.02 7.76 10.06
N ASN A 96 -4.89 8.81 9.23
CA ASN A 96 -4.36 10.13 9.60
C ASN A 96 -3.03 10.06 10.38
N THR A 97 -2.21 9.06 10.07
CA THR A 97 -0.94 8.84 10.76
C THR A 97 0.08 9.78 10.14
N ARG A 98 0.55 10.74 10.92
CA ARG A 98 1.66 11.62 10.56
C ARG A 98 2.88 11.18 11.35
N VAL A 99 3.97 10.95 10.66
CA VAL A 99 5.25 10.59 11.27
C VAL A 99 6.30 11.55 10.73
N ALA A 100 6.92 12.30 11.64
CA ALA A 100 8.01 13.20 11.28
C ALA A 100 9.27 12.38 10.92
N VAL A 101 10.15 12.92 10.07
CA VAL A 101 11.42 12.22 9.75
C VAL A 101 12.25 11.95 11.01
N GLY A 102 12.24 12.87 11.97
CA GLY A 102 12.94 12.72 13.25
C GLY A 102 12.35 11.64 14.18
N GLU A 103 11.15 11.13 13.89
CA GLU A 103 10.52 10.02 14.63
C GLU A 103 10.84 8.64 14.01
N LEU A 104 11.50 8.63 12.85
CA LEU A 104 11.96 7.41 12.20
C LEU A 104 13.18 6.86 12.94
N SER A 105 13.27 5.55 13.07
CA SER A 105 14.49 4.90 13.58
C SER A 105 15.43 4.46 12.48
N GLU A 106 14.89 4.17 11.30
CA GLU A 106 15.64 3.56 10.21
C GLU A 106 14.94 3.75 8.86
N LEU A 107 15.75 4.07 7.85
CA LEU A 107 15.43 3.90 6.44
C LEU A 107 16.10 2.61 5.99
N ARG A 108 15.34 1.65 5.47
CA ARG A 108 15.88 0.34 5.06
C ARG A 108 15.59 0.08 3.58
N ALA A 109 16.64 0.03 2.76
CA ALA A 109 16.54 -0.44 1.39
C ALA A 109 16.65 -1.97 1.36
N LEU A 110 15.75 -2.61 0.62
CA LEU A 110 15.76 -4.04 0.38
C LEU A 110 15.95 -4.30 -1.12
N PRO A 111 16.87 -5.20 -1.50
CA PRO A 111 17.08 -5.56 -2.90
C PRO A 111 15.86 -6.29 -3.46
N ALA A 112 15.74 -6.26 -4.78
CA ALA A 112 14.79 -7.10 -5.49
C ALA A 112 15.03 -8.59 -5.15
N SER A 113 13.94 -9.34 -5.02
CA SER A 113 14.02 -10.78 -4.76
C SER A 113 14.70 -11.50 -5.91
N THR A 114 15.67 -12.35 -5.59
CA THR A 114 16.33 -13.22 -6.59
C THR A 114 15.39 -14.31 -7.10
N ILE A 115 14.48 -14.80 -6.24
CA ILE A 115 13.58 -15.93 -6.52
C ILE A 115 12.26 -15.47 -7.16
N ASN A 116 11.79 -14.26 -6.84
CA ASN A 116 10.48 -13.76 -7.30
C ASN A 116 10.57 -12.29 -7.71
N ARG A 117 11.48 -11.96 -8.63
CA ARG A 117 11.71 -10.59 -9.07
C ARG A 117 10.48 -9.96 -9.72
N ALA A 118 9.71 -10.75 -10.46
CA ALA A 118 8.50 -10.30 -11.14
C ALA A 118 7.44 -9.73 -10.18
N ASN A 119 7.36 -10.27 -8.96
CA ASN A 119 6.38 -9.82 -7.95
C ASN A 119 7.00 -9.10 -6.75
N ARG A 120 8.33 -9.10 -6.62
CA ARG A 120 9.04 -8.48 -5.48
C ARG A 120 10.30 -7.77 -5.99
N GLY A 121 10.08 -6.57 -6.52
CA GLY A 121 11.14 -5.64 -6.91
C GLY A 121 11.88 -5.04 -5.72
N ALA A 122 12.79 -4.11 -5.98
CA ALA A 122 13.45 -3.35 -4.92
C ALA A 122 12.43 -2.53 -4.14
N ARG A 123 12.71 -2.26 -2.86
CA ARG A 123 11.79 -1.50 -2.00
C ARG A 123 12.53 -0.79 -0.90
N VAL A 124 11.92 0.28 -0.40
CA VAL A 124 12.42 1.05 0.73
C VAL A 124 11.36 1.03 1.82
N GLN A 125 11.77 0.62 3.02
CA GLN A 125 10.93 0.57 4.21
C GLN A 125 11.28 1.75 5.12
N LEU A 126 10.22 2.37 5.64
CA LEU A 126 10.25 3.40 6.65
C LEU A 126 9.92 2.73 7.98
N ILE A 127 10.85 2.77 8.94
CA ILE A 127 10.74 2.07 10.21
C ILE A 127 10.63 3.09 11.34
N ASP A 128 9.64 2.94 12.20
CA ASP A 128 9.43 3.81 13.37
C ASP A 128 10.42 3.54 14.51
N ALA A 129 10.40 4.39 15.53
CA ALA A 129 11.15 4.22 16.78
C ALA A 129 10.98 2.85 17.47
N HIS A 130 9.86 2.15 17.23
CA HIS A 130 9.52 0.87 17.84
C HIS A 130 9.92 -0.35 16.97
N GLY A 131 10.52 -0.13 15.80
CA GLY A 131 10.91 -1.17 14.86
C GLY A 131 9.79 -1.65 13.93
N GLY A 132 8.63 -1.00 13.95
CA GLY A 132 7.50 -1.27 13.06
C GLY A 132 7.68 -0.64 11.69
N VAL A 133 7.32 -1.37 10.62
CA VAL A 133 7.27 -0.80 9.26
C VAL A 133 6.02 0.05 9.12
N ILE A 134 6.18 1.37 9.11
CA ILE A 134 5.07 2.32 9.00
C ILE A 134 4.64 2.55 7.55
N ALA A 135 5.60 2.44 6.62
CA ALA A 135 5.37 2.61 5.19
C ALA A 135 6.44 1.88 4.37
N GLN A 136 6.07 1.53 3.14
CA GLN A 136 6.93 0.87 2.18
C GLN A 136 6.68 1.45 0.78
N ILE A 137 7.76 1.76 0.07
CA ILE A 137 7.74 2.24 -1.31
C ILE A 137 8.39 1.14 -2.15
N GLU A 138 7.71 0.68 -3.20
CA GLU A 138 8.16 -0.41 -4.06
C GLU A 138 8.55 0.10 -5.44
N GLU A 139 9.51 -0.57 -6.09
CA GLU A 139 9.97 -0.29 -7.46
C GLU A 139 8.84 -0.36 -8.50
N THR A 140 7.82 -1.17 -8.23
CA THR A 140 6.63 -1.31 -9.08
C THR A 140 5.65 -0.14 -8.97
N ALA A 141 5.83 0.76 -8.00
CA ALA A 141 4.99 1.94 -7.85
C ALA A 141 5.32 2.99 -8.92
N ALA A 142 4.28 3.63 -9.47
CA ALA A 142 4.44 4.67 -10.47
C ALA A 142 5.30 5.84 -9.96
N GLU A 143 5.19 6.13 -8.67
CA GLU A 143 5.91 7.21 -8.00
C GLU A 143 7.25 6.78 -7.40
N TRP A 144 7.77 5.59 -7.74
CA TRP A 144 9.04 5.05 -7.20
C TRP A 144 10.20 6.04 -7.28
N ALA A 145 10.45 6.64 -8.45
CA ALA A 145 11.57 7.55 -8.65
C ALA A 145 11.46 8.79 -7.73
N ASN A 146 10.27 9.37 -7.64
CA ASN A 146 10.02 10.54 -6.81
C ASN A 146 10.09 10.20 -5.32
N GLY A 147 9.51 9.06 -4.92
CA GLY A 147 9.57 8.58 -3.54
C GLY A 147 11.01 8.28 -3.11
N LEU A 148 11.79 7.62 -3.98
CA LEU A 148 13.20 7.35 -3.74
C LEU A 148 14.01 8.64 -3.60
N ASN A 149 13.75 9.65 -4.44
CA ASN A 149 14.41 10.96 -4.33
C ASN A 149 14.09 11.67 -3.01
N MET A 150 12.84 11.60 -2.54
CA MET A 150 12.46 12.15 -1.23
C MET A 150 13.17 11.40 -0.09
N VAL A 151 13.24 10.07 -0.15
CA VAL A 151 13.96 9.30 0.87
C VAL A 151 15.47 9.58 0.82
N ARG A 152 16.07 9.72 -0.36
CA ARG A 152 17.48 10.13 -0.51
C ARG A 152 17.74 11.50 0.11
N TYR A 153 16.80 12.43 -0.07
CA TYR A 153 16.85 13.74 0.57
C TYR A 153 16.75 13.64 2.10
N TRP A 154 15.91 12.76 2.65
CA TRP A 154 15.90 12.50 4.09
C TRP A 154 17.21 11.87 4.56
N ALA A 155 17.72 10.87 3.86
CA ALA A 155 18.98 10.19 4.18
C ALA A 155 20.20 11.12 4.13
N SER A 156 20.21 12.11 3.25
CA SER A 156 21.31 13.09 3.19
C SER A 156 21.29 14.09 4.35
N ARG A 157 20.11 14.37 4.93
CA ARG A 157 19.96 15.25 6.10
C ARG A 157 20.02 14.53 7.43
N HIS A 158 19.62 13.28 7.45
CA HIS A 158 19.58 12.41 8.62
C HIS A 158 20.30 11.09 8.30
N PRO A 159 21.65 11.13 8.17
CA PRO A 159 22.44 9.96 7.80
C PRO A 159 22.42 8.87 8.88
N ASP A 160 22.07 9.23 10.11
CA ASP A 160 21.86 8.34 11.25
C ASP A 160 20.70 7.36 11.04
N LEU A 161 19.74 7.69 10.17
CA LEU A 161 18.66 6.78 9.80
C LEU A 161 19.12 5.62 8.91
N VAL A 162 20.31 5.69 8.30
CA VAL A 162 20.82 4.67 7.38
C VAL A 162 21.87 3.81 8.08
N LYS A 163 21.42 2.65 8.56
CA LYS A 163 22.23 1.76 9.41
C LYS A 163 23.07 0.76 8.62
N ASP A 164 22.53 0.20 7.55
CA ASP A 164 23.21 -0.85 6.78
C ASP A 164 23.91 -0.32 5.52
N ASP A 165 24.99 -1.01 5.13
CA ASP A 165 25.85 -0.60 4.01
C ASP A 165 25.14 -0.66 2.66
N TYR A 166 24.23 -1.64 2.48
CA TYR A 166 23.45 -1.76 1.25
C TYR A 166 22.54 -0.53 1.07
N THR A 167 21.81 -0.16 2.12
CA THR A 167 20.99 1.06 2.13
C THR A 167 21.85 2.29 1.92
N ARG A 168 23.01 2.38 2.56
CA ARG A 168 23.93 3.51 2.37
C ARG A 168 24.31 3.68 0.90
N GLN A 169 24.72 2.61 0.23
CA GLN A 169 25.05 2.64 -1.21
C GLN A 169 23.88 3.05 -2.11
N ARG A 170 22.64 2.80 -1.68
CA ARG A 170 21.42 3.06 -2.49
C ARG A 170 20.81 4.43 -2.24
N LEU A 171 20.90 4.92 -1.00
CA LEU A 171 20.22 6.13 -0.54
C LEU A 171 21.18 7.32 -0.31
N VAL A 172 22.44 7.06 0.05
CA VAL A 172 23.43 8.11 0.26
C VAL A 172 24.34 8.13 -0.97
N LYS A 173 24.48 9.29 -1.61
CA LYS A 173 25.41 9.43 -2.73
C LYS A 173 26.82 9.17 -2.18
N SER A 174 27.49 8.12 -2.66
CA SER A 174 28.94 8.00 -2.50
C SER A 174 29.54 9.23 -3.18
N GLY A 175 30.12 10.14 -2.40
CA GLY A 175 30.82 11.29 -2.94
C GLY A 175 32.09 10.80 -3.63
N ASP A 176 32.10 10.87 -4.96
CA ASP A 176 33.28 11.09 -5.77
C ASP A 176 33.24 12.55 -6.26
#